data_AF-A0AAV0PKY0-F1
#
_entry.id   AF-A0AAV0PKY0-F1
#
_cell.length_a   1.000
_cell.length_b   1.000
_cell.length_c   1.000
_cell.angle_alpha   90.00
_cell.angle_beta   90.00
_cell.angle_gamma   90.00
#
_symmetry.space_group_name_H-M   'P 1'
#
loop_
_entity.id
_entity.type
_entity.pdbx_description
1 polymer ?
#
loop_
_entity_poly.entity_id
_entity_poly.type
_entity_poly.pdbx_seq_one_letter_code
_entity_poly.pdbx_strand_id
1 'polypeptide(L)'
;RLFVGTWNVGGKSPHDGLNLKDWLRSPSPSDVYVLGFQEIVPLNAGNVLGPEDSGPATKWLSLIRQALTNLSGAAGDDGSKNPTKPRYRLMVSKQMVGIFLCVWVRADLNEHISNLKVSCVGRGIMGYLGNKKEGDEVRRNSDVCEILKKTRFNNHSYGDSLSPETILDHDNIVWLGDLNYRLATTHVETCELLERNDWEALLEKDQWQLKLEQKAGRIFSGWEEGSIHFAPTYKYLIDSDYYVAQACKSKDKLRIPAWCDRILWKGEALKQQWYIRGESKFSDHRPVSSSFVVNVRAKESNVKKKLVKSSSSCRKPSSRFCPTKSSPSTILPGVAKIQAEELLVIPATAGPRLSFCRPVH
;
A
#
# COMPACT_ATOMS: atom_id res chain seq x y z
N ARG A 1 -15.88 6.07 -0.45
CA ARG A 1 -15.14 5.78 -1.69
C ARG A 1 -13.65 5.77 -1.40
N LEU A 2 -12.97 4.71 -1.78
CA LEU A 2 -11.57 4.45 -1.47
C LEU A 2 -10.79 4.32 -2.79
N PHE A 3 -9.84 5.22 -3.02
CA PHE A 3 -8.84 5.11 -4.08
C PHE A 3 -7.64 4.35 -3.53
N VAL A 4 -7.13 3.39 -4.28
CA VAL A 4 -5.90 2.65 -3.98
C VAL A 4 -4.99 2.73 -5.20
N GLY A 5 -3.74 3.14 -5.02
CA GLY A 5 -2.74 3.20 -6.08
C GLY A 5 -1.43 2.55 -5.67
N THR A 6 -0.79 1.86 -6.61
CA THR A 6 0.59 1.34 -6.47
C THR A 6 1.45 1.79 -7.65
N TRP A 7 2.72 2.07 -7.41
CA TRP A 7 3.66 2.43 -8.48
C TRP A 7 5.12 2.16 -8.10
N ASN A 8 5.80 1.25 -8.80
CA ASN A 8 7.25 1.17 -8.73
C ASN A 8 7.91 2.33 -9.50
N VAL A 9 8.75 3.11 -8.82
CA VAL A 9 9.39 4.31 -9.40
C VAL A 9 10.87 4.11 -9.79
N GLY A 10 11.37 2.87 -9.75
CA GLY A 10 12.64 2.46 -10.37
C GLY A 10 13.88 3.18 -9.84
N GLY A 11 13.93 3.46 -8.54
CA GLY A 11 15.04 4.13 -7.86
C GLY A 11 15.03 5.66 -7.99
N LYS A 12 14.01 6.26 -8.60
CA LYS A 12 14.04 7.69 -9.00
C LYS A 12 13.40 8.60 -7.95
N SER A 13 14.12 9.66 -7.58
CA SER A 13 13.58 10.78 -6.81
C SER A 13 12.68 11.64 -7.73
N PRO A 14 11.49 12.04 -7.31
CA PRO A 14 10.58 12.79 -8.16
C PRO A 14 11.05 14.25 -8.32
N HIS A 15 10.77 14.83 -9.48
CA HIS A 15 11.05 16.24 -9.80
C HIS A 15 9.78 17.09 -9.71
N ASP A 16 9.91 18.40 -9.52
CA ASP A 16 8.77 19.30 -9.26
C ASP A 16 7.74 19.34 -10.40
N GLY A 17 8.17 19.13 -11.65
CA GLY A 17 7.29 19.01 -12.81
C GLY A 17 6.53 17.67 -12.95
N LEU A 18 6.61 16.76 -11.97
CA LEU A 18 6.01 15.42 -12.10
C LEU A 18 4.48 15.49 -11.90
N ASN A 19 3.75 15.32 -12.99
CA ASN A 19 2.29 15.37 -12.98
C ASN A 19 1.66 14.10 -12.40
N LEU A 20 1.29 14.15 -11.11
CA LEU A 20 0.49 13.12 -10.45
C LEU A 20 -1.03 13.32 -10.61
N LYS A 21 -1.48 14.45 -11.17
CA LYS A 21 -2.91 14.82 -11.24
C LYS A 21 -3.68 13.84 -12.11
N ASP A 22 -3.13 13.43 -13.24
CA ASP A 22 -3.82 12.53 -14.17
C ASP A 22 -3.93 11.10 -13.64
N TRP A 23 -2.94 10.65 -12.85
CA TRP A 23 -3.00 9.37 -12.16
C TRP A 23 -3.99 9.38 -10.97
N LEU A 24 -4.01 10.45 -10.18
CA LEU A 24 -4.90 10.58 -9.01
C LEU A 24 -6.33 11.05 -9.38
N ARG A 25 -6.60 11.38 -10.66
CA ARG A 25 -7.94 11.78 -11.11
C ARG A 25 -8.89 10.59 -11.04
N SER A 26 -10.05 10.80 -10.41
CA SER A 26 -11.16 9.85 -10.37
C SER A 26 -12.43 10.50 -10.93
N PRO A 27 -13.36 9.75 -11.56
CA PRO A 27 -14.61 10.30 -12.12
C PRO A 27 -15.52 10.98 -11.07
N SER A 28 -15.36 10.65 -9.80
CA SER A 28 -15.87 11.45 -8.69
C SER A 28 -14.84 11.39 -7.56
N PRO A 29 -14.57 12.49 -6.83
CA PRO A 29 -13.52 12.53 -5.81
C PRO A 29 -13.67 11.43 -4.76
N SER A 30 -12.60 10.68 -4.51
CA SER A 30 -12.57 9.69 -3.43
C SER A 30 -12.49 10.34 -2.05
N ASP A 31 -12.94 9.60 -1.05
CA ASP A 31 -12.98 10.02 0.36
C ASP A 31 -11.66 9.71 1.06
N VAL A 32 -11.04 8.60 0.65
CA VAL A 32 -9.74 8.11 1.12
C VAL A 32 -8.88 7.78 -0.09
N TYR A 33 -7.61 8.18 -0.08
CA TYR A 33 -6.58 7.79 -1.04
C TYR A 33 -5.48 7.03 -0.32
N VAL A 34 -5.15 5.83 -0.79
CA VAL A 34 -4.06 4.99 -0.30
C VAL A 34 -3.06 4.81 -1.42
N LEU A 35 -1.83 5.25 -1.22
CA LEU A 35 -0.81 5.29 -2.27
C LEU A 35 0.47 4.60 -1.79
N GLY A 36 0.85 3.53 -2.48
CA GLY A 36 2.09 2.78 -2.25
C GLY A 36 3.09 2.99 -3.39
N PHE A 37 4.36 3.24 -3.06
CA PHE A 37 5.45 3.44 -4.02
C PHE A 37 6.64 2.52 -3.74
N GLN A 38 7.09 1.73 -4.71
CA GLN A 38 8.29 0.88 -4.64
C GLN A 38 9.50 1.62 -5.21
N GLU A 39 10.70 1.21 -4.79
CA GLU A 39 11.98 1.77 -5.22
C GLU A 39 12.02 3.32 -5.19
N ILE A 40 11.48 3.97 -4.16
CA ILE A 40 11.57 5.44 -4.03
C ILE A 40 13.00 5.95 -3.76
N VAL A 41 13.93 5.03 -3.53
CA VAL A 41 15.38 5.23 -3.51
C VAL A 41 16.06 4.10 -4.28
N PRO A 42 17.26 4.30 -4.86
CA PRO A 42 18.03 3.21 -5.45
C PRO A 42 18.36 2.14 -4.40
N LEU A 43 18.12 0.87 -4.70
CA LEU A 43 18.40 -0.26 -3.80
C LEU A 43 19.90 -0.60 -3.77
N ASN A 44 20.70 0.30 -3.20
CA ASN A 44 22.14 0.12 -2.98
C ASN A 44 22.45 -0.12 -1.49
N ALA A 45 23.66 -0.62 -1.20
CA ALA A 45 24.08 -0.94 0.16
C ALA A 45 24.00 0.26 1.14
N GLY A 46 24.19 1.50 0.68
CA GLY A 46 24.01 2.68 1.52
C GLY A 46 22.56 2.86 1.97
N ASN A 47 21.61 2.74 1.04
CA ASN A 47 20.19 2.97 1.32
C ASN A 47 19.49 1.81 2.05
N VAL A 48 19.99 0.57 1.92
CA VAL A 48 19.43 -0.61 2.62
C VAL A 48 20.04 -0.78 4.02
N LEU A 49 21.26 -0.27 4.25
CA LEU A 49 22.05 -0.54 5.47
C LEU A 49 22.37 0.70 6.32
N GLY A 50 22.19 1.89 5.75
CA GLY A 50 22.38 3.17 6.43
C GLY A 50 21.19 3.58 7.30
N PRO A 51 21.23 4.79 7.89
CA PRO A 51 20.10 5.35 8.62
C PRO A 51 18.89 5.59 7.70
N GLU A 52 17.68 5.51 8.26
CA GLU A 52 16.43 5.74 7.53
C GLU A 52 16.31 7.23 7.11
N ASP A 53 16.53 7.54 5.83
CA ASP A 53 16.29 8.88 5.26
C ASP A 53 14.84 9.02 4.79
N SER A 54 14.10 9.96 5.41
CA SER A 54 12.71 10.29 5.08
C SER A 54 12.54 11.42 4.05
N GLY A 55 13.64 12.01 3.57
CA GLY A 55 13.65 13.01 2.51
C GLY A 55 12.94 12.55 1.22
N PRO A 56 13.19 11.32 0.72
CA PRO A 56 12.49 10.73 -0.42
C PRO A 56 10.97 10.71 -0.26
N ALA A 57 10.43 10.17 0.84
CA ALA A 57 9.00 10.21 1.13
C ALA A 57 8.47 11.65 1.28
N THR A 58 9.24 12.56 1.88
CA THR A 58 8.84 13.97 2.05
C THR A 58 8.62 14.66 0.70
N LYS A 59 9.45 14.38 -0.32
CA LYS A 59 9.23 14.87 -1.69
C LYS A 59 7.95 14.31 -2.30
N TRP A 60 7.72 13.00 -2.20
CA TRP A 60 6.48 12.36 -2.68
C TRP A 60 5.25 12.94 -1.99
N LEU A 61 5.27 13.11 -0.67
CA LEU A 61 4.18 13.74 0.10
C LEU A 61 3.87 15.17 -0.35
N SER A 62 4.89 15.95 -0.72
CA SER A 62 4.71 17.31 -1.25
C SER A 62 3.94 17.29 -2.57
N LEU A 63 4.37 16.47 -3.53
CA LEU A 63 3.73 16.36 -4.84
C LEU A 63 2.31 15.80 -4.76
N ILE A 64 2.08 14.79 -3.92
CA ILE A 64 0.74 14.22 -3.69
C ILE A 64 -0.19 15.27 -3.07
N ARG A 65 0.29 16.06 -2.10
CA ARG A 65 -0.49 17.16 -1.51
C ARG A 65 -0.90 18.19 -2.56
N GLN A 66 0.03 18.60 -3.42
CA GLN A 66 -0.22 19.55 -4.49
C GLN A 66 -1.26 19.00 -5.49
N ALA A 67 -1.09 17.74 -5.93
CA ALA A 67 -2.02 17.09 -6.85
C ALA A 67 -3.44 16.95 -6.27
N LEU A 68 -3.59 16.49 -5.01
CA LEU A 68 -4.89 16.39 -4.34
C LEU A 68 -5.55 17.76 -4.13
N THR A 69 -4.76 18.80 -3.84
CA THR A 69 -5.26 20.18 -3.73
C THR A 69 -5.76 20.69 -5.08
N ASN A 70 -5.00 20.46 -6.16
CA ASN A 70 -5.33 20.86 -7.53
C ASN A 70 -6.51 20.07 -8.13
N LEU A 71 -6.81 18.87 -7.62
CA LEU A 71 -8.04 18.15 -7.90
C LEU A 71 -9.24 18.78 -7.18
N SER A 72 -9.06 19.26 -5.95
CA SER A 72 -10.14 19.90 -5.19
C SER A 72 -10.56 21.26 -5.75
N GLY A 73 -9.63 22.08 -6.24
CA GLY A 73 -9.95 23.38 -6.85
C GLY A 73 -10.58 23.33 -8.25
N ALA A 74 -10.59 22.16 -8.90
CA ALA A 74 -11.14 21.99 -10.25
C ALA A 74 -12.59 21.44 -10.26
N ALA A 75 -13.04 20.83 -9.16
CA ALA A 75 -14.43 20.46 -8.95
C ALA A 75 -15.11 21.64 -8.25
N GLY A 76 -15.84 22.46 -9.02
CA GLY A 76 -16.33 23.78 -8.59
C GLY A 76 -16.90 23.81 -7.17
N ASP A 77 -16.23 24.54 -6.29
CA ASP A 77 -16.70 24.80 -4.94
C ASP A 77 -17.67 25.98 -4.94
N ASP A 78 -18.84 25.78 -4.34
CA ASP A 78 -19.93 26.75 -4.30
C ASP A 78 -19.64 27.83 -3.24
N GLY A 79 -19.24 29.01 -3.69
CA GLY A 79 -19.38 30.29 -2.95
C GLY A 79 -18.65 30.44 -1.59
N SER A 80 -17.93 29.42 -1.12
CA SER A 80 -17.35 29.37 0.22
C SER A 80 -16.15 30.33 0.36
N LYS A 81 -16.40 31.51 0.93
CA LYS A 81 -15.43 32.60 1.12
C LYS A 81 -14.35 32.33 2.20
N ASN A 82 -13.84 31.10 2.34
CA ASN A 82 -12.83 30.74 3.33
C ASN A 82 -11.74 29.81 2.76
N PRO A 83 -10.60 30.33 2.28
CA PRO A 83 -9.53 29.54 1.63
C PRO A 83 -8.63 28.77 2.63
N THR A 84 -9.09 28.49 3.85
CA THR A 84 -8.21 28.27 5.01
C THR A 84 -8.01 26.82 5.45
N LYS A 85 -8.67 25.83 4.82
CA LYS A 85 -8.49 24.40 5.16
C LYS A 85 -8.36 23.50 3.92
N PRO A 86 -7.33 22.63 3.82
CA PRO A 86 -7.17 21.71 2.70
C PRO A 86 -8.24 20.62 2.74
N ARG A 87 -8.83 20.28 1.58
CA ARG A 87 -9.86 19.23 1.44
C ARG A 87 -9.39 17.87 1.92
N TYR A 88 -8.11 17.55 1.76
CA TYR A 88 -7.51 16.27 2.17
C TYR A 88 -6.40 16.51 3.20
N ARG A 89 -6.38 15.65 4.24
CA ARG A 89 -5.32 15.61 5.25
C ARG A 89 -4.55 14.31 5.14
N LEU A 90 -3.23 14.38 5.31
CA LEU A 90 -2.40 13.21 5.51
C LEU A 90 -2.74 12.63 6.89
N MET A 91 -3.31 11.42 6.93
CA MET A 91 -3.51 10.70 8.19
C MET A 91 -2.21 10.10 8.69
N VAL A 92 -1.39 9.63 7.75
CA VAL A 92 -0.25 8.76 8.01
C VAL A 92 0.61 8.59 6.77
N SER A 93 1.89 8.45 7.01
CA SER A 93 2.88 8.02 6.04
C SER A 93 3.91 7.18 6.76
N LYS A 94 4.37 6.11 6.13
CA LYS A 94 5.59 5.42 6.53
C LYS A 94 6.47 5.29 5.29
N GLN A 95 7.77 5.36 5.54
CA GLN A 95 8.79 4.96 4.59
C GLN A 95 9.59 3.85 5.26
N MET A 96 10.11 2.96 4.45
CA MET A 96 11.15 2.04 4.87
C MET A 96 11.97 1.67 3.62
N VAL A 97 13.30 1.87 3.66
CA VAL A 97 14.21 1.69 2.50
C VAL A 97 13.59 2.30 1.22
N GLY A 98 13.18 1.49 0.23
CA GLY A 98 12.56 1.92 -1.03
C GLY A 98 11.03 1.85 -1.07
N ILE A 99 10.37 1.49 0.04
CA ILE A 99 8.92 1.45 0.19
C ILE A 99 8.46 2.77 0.78
N PHE A 100 7.35 3.28 0.27
CA PHE A 100 6.61 4.33 0.94
C PHE A 100 5.09 4.13 0.77
N LEU A 101 4.35 4.04 1.88
CA LEU A 101 2.89 4.02 1.93
C LEU A 101 2.40 5.31 2.60
N CYS A 102 1.42 5.98 1.99
CA CYS A 102 0.73 7.10 2.62
C CYS A 102 -0.77 7.07 2.40
N VAL A 103 -1.52 7.60 3.37
CA VAL A 103 -2.98 7.65 3.31
C VAL A 103 -3.50 9.04 3.62
N TRP A 104 -4.33 9.53 2.69
CA TRP A 104 -4.93 10.85 2.69
C TRP A 104 -6.44 10.72 2.79
N VAL A 105 -7.06 11.50 3.66
CA VAL A 105 -8.50 11.41 3.95
C VAL A 105 -9.15 12.78 3.86
N ARG A 106 -10.38 12.82 3.35
CA ARG A 106 -11.21 14.03 3.28
C ARG A 106 -11.38 14.63 4.68
N ALA A 107 -11.15 15.93 4.82
CA ALA A 107 -10.91 16.57 6.12
C ALA A 107 -12.09 16.46 7.11
N ASP A 108 -13.31 16.36 6.61
CA ASP A 108 -14.55 16.14 7.36
C ASP A 108 -14.70 14.72 7.91
N LEU A 109 -14.07 13.72 7.28
CA LEU A 109 -14.12 12.32 7.73
C LEU A 109 -13.05 11.98 8.78
N ASN A 110 -12.14 12.92 9.08
CA ASN A 110 -11.05 12.73 10.03
C ASN A 110 -11.53 12.32 11.43
N GLU A 111 -12.67 12.85 11.89
CA GLU A 111 -13.24 12.55 13.21
C GLU A 111 -13.89 11.14 13.29
N HIS A 112 -14.16 10.51 12.15
CA HIS A 112 -14.71 9.15 12.08
C HIS A 112 -13.61 8.08 11.98
N ILE A 113 -12.35 8.47 11.83
CA ILE A 113 -11.20 7.57 11.82
C ILE A 113 -10.57 7.51 13.21
N SER A 114 -10.41 6.29 13.71
CA SER A 114 -9.82 5.99 15.02
C SER A 114 -8.84 4.83 14.92
N ASN A 115 -8.15 4.53 16.03
CA ASN A 115 -7.32 3.34 16.25
C ASN A 115 -6.26 3.04 15.17
N LEU A 116 -5.82 4.06 14.43
CA LEU A 116 -4.93 3.92 13.29
C LEU A 116 -3.63 3.18 13.68
N LYS A 117 -3.35 2.01 13.11
CA LYS A 117 -2.11 1.24 13.38
C LYS A 117 -1.25 1.17 12.13
N VAL A 118 0.06 1.33 12.27
CA VAL A 118 1.05 1.05 11.21
C VAL A 118 1.88 -0.15 11.64
N SER A 119 2.14 -1.08 10.72
CA SER A 119 3.08 -2.19 10.93
C SER A 119 4.09 -2.29 9.78
N CYS A 120 5.24 -2.89 10.07
CA CYS A 120 6.42 -2.94 9.20
C CYS A 120 7.11 -4.30 9.35
N VAL A 121 7.00 -5.21 8.36
CA VAL A 121 7.55 -6.59 8.46
C VAL A 121 8.83 -6.79 7.67
N GLY A 122 9.96 -6.97 8.37
CA GLY A 122 11.28 -7.24 7.77
C GLY A 122 11.40 -8.60 7.04
N ARG A 123 11.83 -8.61 5.78
CA ARG A 123 12.10 -9.81 4.97
C ARG A 123 13.57 -10.25 4.87
N GLY A 124 14.51 -9.31 5.01
CA GLY A 124 15.95 -9.61 5.07
C GLY A 124 16.62 -9.94 3.72
N ILE A 125 17.95 -9.81 3.68
CA ILE A 125 18.75 -9.76 2.44
C ILE A 125 19.17 -11.15 1.92
N MET A 126 18.85 -12.24 2.65
CA MET A 126 19.40 -13.56 2.37
C MET A 126 18.91 -14.11 1.02
N GLY A 127 19.79 -14.09 0.01
CA GLY A 127 19.53 -14.52 -1.37
C GLY A 127 19.43 -13.40 -2.43
N TYR A 128 19.46 -12.12 -2.07
CA TYR A 128 19.38 -10.99 -3.04
C TYR A 128 20.61 -10.86 -3.97
N LEU A 129 21.68 -11.63 -3.74
CA LEU A 129 22.90 -11.64 -4.55
C LEU A 129 22.83 -12.70 -5.67
N GLY A 130 21.90 -12.54 -6.62
CA GLY A 130 21.87 -13.38 -7.81
C GLY A 130 20.66 -13.20 -8.73
N ASN A 131 20.90 -12.86 -10.01
CA ASN A 131 19.89 -12.97 -11.07
C ASN A 131 19.65 -14.46 -11.43
N LYS A 132 18.92 -15.21 -10.60
CA LYS A 132 18.46 -16.58 -10.93
C LYS A 132 16.93 -16.60 -11.02
N LYS A 133 16.41 -16.87 -12.21
CA LYS A 133 14.97 -16.80 -12.55
C LYS A 133 14.11 -17.97 -12.03
N GLU A 134 14.67 -18.88 -11.24
CA GLU A 134 14.10 -20.19 -10.94
C GLU A 134 14.03 -20.37 -9.42
N GLY A 135 12.83 -20.63 -8.87
CA GLY A 135 12.55 -20.56 -7.43
C GLY A 135 12.15 -19.17 -6.92
N ASP A 136 12.14 -18.18 -7.82
CA ASP A 136 11.80 -16.79 -7.55
C ASP A 136 10.33 -16.69 -7.09
N GLU A 137 9.40 -17.30 -7.82
CA GLU A 137 7.98 -17.44 -7.50
C GLU A 137 7.71 -18.10 -6.13
N VAL A 138 8.47 -19.15 -5.80
CA VAL A 138 8.37 -19.82 -4.48
C VAL A 138 8.77 -18.86 -3.36
N ARG A 139 9.80 -18.04 -3.57
CA ARG A 139 10.21 -16.98 -2.64
C ARG A 139 9.09 -15.95 -2.46
N ARG A 140 8.50 -15.42 -3.54
CA ARG A 140 7.39 -14.43 -3.47
C ARG A 140 6.21 -14.97 -2.64
N ASN A 141 5.85 -16.23 -2.88
CA ASN A 141 4.79 -16.90 -2.14
C ASN A 141 5.13 -17.05 -0.64
N SER A 142 6.39 -17.36 -0.31
CA SER A 142 6.87 -17.41 1.08
C SER A 142 6.85 -16.05 1.76
N ASP A 143 7.18 -14.97 1.04
CA ASP A 143 7.16 -13.61 1.56
C ASP A 143 5.72 -13.20 1.94
N VAL A 144 4.74 -13.44 1.04
CA VAL A 144 3.30 -13.26 1.33
C VAL A 144 2.87 -14.03 2.58
N CYS A 145 3.23 -15.32 2.67
CA CYS A 145 2.92 -16.16 3.83
C CYS A 145 3.54 -15.61 5.12
N GLU A 146 4.79 -15.15 5.08
CA GLU A 146 5.48 -14.63 6.25
C GLU A 146 4.97 -13.26 6.69
N ILE A 147 4.54 -12.37 5.79
CA ILE A 147 3.86 -11.11 6.13
C ILE A 147 2.59 -11.40 6.93
N LEU A 148 1.72 -12.25 6.37
CA LEU A 148 0.46 -12.64 7.02
C LEU A 148 0.71 -13.29 8.38
N LYS A 149 1.78 -14.10 8.50
CA LYS A 149 2.14 -14.80 9.74
C LYS A 149 2.81 -13.90 10.77
N LYS A 150 3.73 -13.01 10.39
CA LYS A 150 4.56 -12.20 11.31
C LYS A 150 3.91 -10.87 11.71
N THR A 151 2.99 -10.33 10.91
CA THR A 151 2.32 -9.08 11.28
C THR A 151 1.42 -9.29 12.50
N ARG A 152 1.66 -8.53 13.56
CA ARG A 152 0.83 -8.48 14.76
C ARG A 152 0.48 -7.05 15.16
N PHE A 153 -0.70 -6.88 15.73
CA PHE A 153 -1.27 -5.60 16.10
C PHE A 153 -1.55 -5.53 17.60
N ASN A 154 -0.48 -5.39 18.40
CA ASN A 154 -0.59 -5.29 19.85
C ASN A 154 -1.69 -4.30 20.27
N ASN A 155 -2.47 -4.71 21.27
CA ASN A 155 -3.55 -3.92 21.82
C ASN A 155 -3.16 -3.51 23.25
N HIS A 156 -2.72 -2.27 23.42
CA HIS A 156 -2.34 -1.72 24.73
C HIS A 156 -3.55 -1.24 25.56
N SER A 157 -4.77 -1.42 25.03
CA SER A 157 -6.03 -1.06 25.68
C SER A 157 -6.59 -2.25 26.45
N TYR A 158 -6.40 -2.27 27.77
CA TYR A 158 -7.11 -3.19 28.68
C TYR A 158 -8.63 -3.02 28.51
N GLY A 159 -9.29 -3.94 27.78
CA GLY A 159 -10.76 -4.05 27.74
C GLY A 159 -11.42 -4.11 26.36
N ASP A 160 -10.72 -3.94 25.24
CA ASP A 160 -11.31 -4.10 23.89
C ASP A 160 -10.87 -5.41 23.23
N SER A 161 -11.44 -6.53 23.70
CA SER A 161 -11.21 -7.89 23.18
C SER A 161 -11.70 -8.11 21.74
N LEU A 162 -12.21 -7.09 21.08
CA LEU A 162 -12.66 -7.15 19.70
C LEU A 162 -11.61 -6.67 18.70
N SER A 163 -10.45 -6.13 19.11
CA SER A 163 -9.45 -5.63 18.15
C SER A 163 -8.85 -6.74 17.29
N PRO A 164 -8.58 -6.51 15.99
CA PRO A 164 -7.88 -7.49 15.17
C PRO A 164 -6.42 -7.61 15.61
N GLU A 165 -5.93 -8.85 15.78
CA GLU A 165 -4.54 -9.12 16.21
C GLU A 165 -3.60 -9.37 15.02
N THR A 166 -4.14 -9.90 13.92
CA THR A 166 -3.43 -10.23 12.68
C THR A 166 -4.04 -9.48 11.48
N ILE A 167 -3.39 -9.59 10.31
CA ILE A 167 -3.94 -9.06 9.05
C ILE A 167 -5.33 -9.65 8.76
N LEU A 168 -5.48 -10.96 8.92
CA LEU A 168 -6.67 -11.70 8.47
C LEU A 168 -7.90 -11.50 9.37
N ASP A 169 -7.73 -10.90 10.55
CA ASP A 169 -8.84 -10.58 11.48
C ASP A 169 -9.57 -9.26 11.14
N HIS A 170 -9.18 -8.59 10.05
CA HIS A 170 -9.81 -7.35 9.60
C HIS A 170 -11.00 -7.66 8.70
N ASP A 171 -12.08 -6.89 8.87
CA ASP A 171 -13.29 -7.02 8.05
C ASP A 171 -13.00 -6.83 6.55
N ASN A 172 -12.04 -5.96 6.23
CA ASN A 172 -11.64 -5.61 4.87
C ASN A 172 -10.13 -5.42 4.79
N ILE A 173 -9.52 -6.03 3.79
CA ILE A 173 -8.08 -6.00 3.56
C ILE A 173 -7.86 -5.69 2.09
N VAL A 174 -6.93 -4.78 1.80
CA VAL A 174 -6.42 -4.50 0.47
C VAL A 174 -4.94 -4.82 0.48
N TRP A 175 -4.47 -5.50 -0.54
CA TRP A 175 -3.06 -5.79 -0.77
C TRP A 175 -2.63 -5.12 -2.06
N LEU A 176 -1.70 -4.17 -1.97
CA LEU A 176 -1.24 -3.39 -3.12
C LEU A 176 0.27 -3.48 -3.26
N GLY A 177 0.77 -3.70 -4.47
CA GLY A 177 2.20 -3.59 -4.71
C GLY A 177 2.66 -4.12 -6.07
N ASP A 178 3.93 -3.87 -6.38
CA ASP A 178 4.71 -4.73 -7.25
C ASP A 178 4.82 -6.10 -6.57
N LEU A 179 4.03 -7.07 -7.05
CA LEU A 179 4.09 -8.48 -6.64
C LEU A 179 5.07 -9.28 -7.51
N ASN A 180 5.64 -8.65 -8.55
CA ASN A 180 6.69 -9.17 -9.40
C ASN A 180 6.45 -10.59 -9.98
N TYR A 181 5.19 -11.06 -10.03
CA TYR A 181 4.83 -12.31 -10.70
C TYR A 181 5.16 -12.20 -12.18
N ARG A 182 5.77 -13.26 -12.71
CA ARG A 182 6.24 -13.34 -14.09
C ARG A 182 5.63 -14.55 -14.77
N LEU A 183 5.25 -14.37 -16.03
CA LEU A 183 4.78 -15.41 -16.93
C LEU A 183 5.76 -16.58 -17.00
N ALA A 184 5.29 -17.76 -16.59
CA ALA A 184 5.98 -19.03 -16.79
C ALA A 184 5.72 -19.58 -18.22
N THR A 185 6.12 -18.83 -19.24
CA THR A 185 5.91 -19.16 -20.66
C THR A 185 7.21 -19.52 -21.38
N THR A 186 7.13 -20.36 -22.42
CA THR A 186 8.31 -20.68 -23.23
C THR A 186 8.77 -19.47 -24.04
N HIS A 187 10.07 -19.35 -24.29
CA HIS A 187 10.63 -18.21 -25.04
C HIS A 187 10.03 -18.10 -26.46
N VAL A 188 9.78 -19.23 -27.14
CA VAL A 188 9.24 -19.23 -28.51
C VAL A 188 7.82 -18.65 -28.53
N GLU A 189 6.94 -19.22 -27.70
CA GLU A 189 5.54 -18.81 -27.61
C GLU A 189 5.39 -17.35 -27.17
N THR A 190 6.27 -16.90 -26.27
CA THR A 190 6.28 -15.49 -25.83
C THR A 190 6.68 -14.54 -26.96
N CYS A 191 7.65 -14.92 -27.81
CA CYS A 191 8.03 -14.09 -28.96
C CYS A 191 6.87 -13.91 -29.94
N GLU A 192 6.13 -14.97 -30.26
CA GLU A 192 4.97 -14.87 -31.16
C GLU A 192 3.87 -13.94 -30.64
N LEU A 193 3.56 -14.03 -29.34
CA LEU A 193 2.55 -13.14 -28.72
C LEU A 193 3.02 -11.69 -28.68
N LEU A 194 4.32 -11.46 -28.46
CA LEU A 194 4.93 -10.11 -28.49
C LEU A 194 4.96 -9.51 -29.90
N GLU A 195 5.24 -10.30 -30.93
CA GLU A 195 5.22 -9.88 -32.33
C GLU A 195 3.80 -9.49 -32.78
N ARG A 196 2.78 -10.20 -32.29
CA ARG A 196 1.36 -9.91 -32.54
C ARG A 196 0.77 -8.80 -31.65
N ASN A 197 1.50 -8.37 -30.61
CA ASN A 197 1.00 -7.51 -29.52
C ASN A 197 -0.28 -8.07 -28.85
N ASP A 198 -0.35 -9.40 -28.73
CA ASP A 198 -1.49 -10.11 -28.16
C ASP A 198 -1.40 -10.10 -26.62
N TRP A 199 -1.81 -8.98 -26.04
CA TRP A 199 -1.83 -8.77 -24.59
C TRP A 199 -2.90 -9.59 -23.89
N GLU A 200 -3.96 -10.02 -24.59
CA GLU A 200 -5.06 -10.78 -24.01
C GLU A 200 -4.62 -12.22 -23.75
N ALA A 201 -4.02 -12.90 -24.73
CA ALA A 201 -3.46 -14.24 -24.55
C ALA A 201 -2.28 -14.28 -23.56
N LEU A 202 -1.52 -13.18 -23.43
CA LEU A 202 -0.51 -13.05 -22.37
C LEU A 202 -1.15 -12.88 -20.98
N LEU A 203 -2.23 -12.09 -20.87
CA LEU A 203 -2.94 -11.87 -19.61
C LEU A 203 -3.64 -13.13 -19.11
N GLU A 204 -4.24 -13.91 -20.01
CA GLU A 204 -4.87 -15.18 -19.64
C GLU A 204 -3.89 -16.11 -18.92
N LYS A 205 -2.64 -16.15 -19.37
CA LYS A 205 -1.57 -16.99 -18.77
C LYS A 205 -1.10 -16.46 -17.42
N ASP A 206 -0.94 -15.14 -17.27
CA ASP A 206 -0.63 -14.49 -15.99
C ASP A 206 -1.72 -14.77 -14.95
N GLN A 207 -2.98 -14.54 -15.36
CA GLN A 207 -4.15 -14.78 -14.53
C GLN A 207 -4.34 -16.27 -14.21
N TRP A 208 -4.08 -17.18 -15.14
CA TRP A 208 -4.16 -18.62 -14.89
C TRP A 208 -3.09 -19.08 -13.90
N GLN A 209 -1.86 -18.59 -14.01
CA GLN A 209 -0.78 -18.85 -13.06
C GLN A 209 -1.15 -18.35 -11.65
N LEU A 210 -1.61 -17.10 -11.52
CA LEU A 210 -2.03 -16.55 -10.22
C LEU A 210 -3.21 -17.33 -9.62
N LYS A 211 -4.23 -17.65 -10.42
CA LYS A 211 -5.39 -18.45 -9.99
C LYS A 211 -5.02 -19.89 -9.62
N LEU A 212 -4.02 -20.48 -10.27
CA LEU A 212 -3.52 -21.82 -9.93
C LEU A 212 -2.82 -21.83 -8.57
N GLU A 213 -1.96 -20.84 -8.30
CA GLU A 213 -1.32 -20.65 -7.00
C GLU A 213 -2.34 -20.40 -5.88
N GLN A 214 -3.40 -19.62 -6.15
CA GLN A 214 -4.54 -19.41 -5.25
C GLN A 214 -5.33 -20.70 -4.99
N LYS A 215 -5.71 -21.43 -6.03
CA LYS A 215 -6.46 -22.70 -5.91
C LYS A 215 -5.68 -23.78 -5.16
N ALA A 216 -4.35 -23.80 -5.31
CA ALA A 216 -3.47 -24.67 -4.56
C ALA A 216 -3.26 -24.24 -3.09
N GLY A 217 -3.89 -23.14 -2.66
CA GLY A 217 -3.78 -22.61 -1.29
C GLY A 217 -2.41 -22.03 -0.94
N ARG A 218 -1.52 -21.82 -1.93
CA ARG A 218 -0.14 -21.38 -1.70
C ARG A 218 -0.03 -19.89 -1.41
N ILE A 219 -0.92 -19.08 -1.97
CA ILE A 219 -1.04 -17.63 -1.77
C ILE A 219 -2.49 -17.18 -1.85
N PHE A 220 -2.81 -16.01 -1.30
CA PHE A 220 -4.04 -15.25 -1.60
C PHE A 220 -5.36 -16.06 -1.61
N SER A 221 -5.46 -17.10 -0.77
CA SER A 221 -6.67 -17.93 -0.69
C SER A 221 -7.86 -17.15 -0.13
N GLY A 222 -8.94 -17.09 -0.92
CA GLY A 222 -10.12 -16.26 -0.64
C GLY A 222 -9.85 -14.75 -0.74
N TRP A 223 -8.97 -14.34 -1.65
CA TRP A 223 -8.80 -12.95 -2.07
C TRP A 223 -9.32 -12.77 -3.50
N GLU A 224 -9.71 -11.55 -3.83
CA GLU A 224 -10.25 -11.13 -5.12
C GLU A 224 -9.26 -10.17 -5.83
N GLU A 225 -9.24 -10.23 -7.16
CA GLU A 225 -8.59 -9.23 -8.02
C GLU A 225 -9.60 -8.79 -9.10
N GLY A 226 -9.51 -7.53 -9.53
CA GLY A 226 -10.35 -6.98 -10.59
C GLY A 226 -10.00 -7.51 -11.96
N SER A 227 -10.97 -7.51 -12.88
CA SER A 227 -10.70 -7.76 -14.29
C SER A 227 -9.70 -6.72 -14.82
N ILE A 228 -8.55 -7.20 -15.30
CA ILE A 228 -7.52 -6.38 -15.92
C ILE A 228 -7.89 -6.17 -17.38
N HIS A 229 -8.00 -4.92 -17.80
CA HIS A 229 -8.27 -4.52 -19.19
C HIS A 229 -7.20 -3.55 -19.72
N PHE A 230 -5.99 -3.60 -19.14
CA PHE A 230 -4.85 -2.76 -19.49
C PHE A 230 -3.62 -3.61 -19.82
N ALA A 231 -2.80 -3.13 -20.75
CA ALA A 231 -1.58 -3.82 -21.16
C ALA A 231 -0.52 -3.87 -20.02
N PRO A 232 0.48 -4.77 -20.08
CA PRO A 232 1.45 -4.99 -19.00
C PRO A 232 2.06 -3.72 -18.40
N THR A 233 2.36 -3.75 -17.10
CA THR A 233 2.87 -2.57 -16.38
C THR A 233 4.39 -2.46 -16.44
N TYR A 234 5.09 -3.54 -16.74
CA TYR A 234 6.55 -3.70 -16.77
C TYR A 234 6.96 -4.54 -18.00
N LYS A 235 8.18 -4.50 -18.55
CA LYS A 235 9.28 -3.54 -18.34
C LYS A 235 9.37 -2.61 -19.54
N TYR A 236 9.13 -1.34 -19.31
CA TYR A 236 9.26 -0.32 -20.34
C TYR A 236 10.72 0.12 -20.55
N LEU A 237 11.01 0.63 -21.74
CA LEU A 237 12.12 1.56 -21.89
C LEU A 237 11.77 2.86 -21.14
N ILE A 238 12.78 3.49 -20.54
CA ILE A 238 12.59 4.75 -19.81
C ILE A 238 12.09 5.83 -20.77
N ASP A 239 11.13 6.63 -20.33
CA ASP A 239 10.52 7.73 -21.09
C ASP A 239 9.87 7.30 -22.43
N SER A 240 9.40 6.05 -22.50
CA SER A 240 8.95 5.41 -23.73
C SER A 240 7.76 4.48 -23.50
N ASP A 241 6.93 4.30 -24.54
CA ASP A 241 5.81 3.35 -24.56
C ASP A 241 6.20 1.97 -25.13
N TYR A 242 7.46 1.81 -25.54
CA TYR A 242 7.99 0.54 -26.01
C TYR A 242 8.53 -0.30 -24.85
N TYR A 243 8.24 -1.60 -24.86
CA TYR A 243 8.81 -2.56 -23.92
C TYR A 243 10.27 -2.87 -24.26
N VAL A 244 11.08 -3.19 -23.25
CA VAL A 244 12.48 -3.64 -23.45
C VAL A 244 12.56 -4.85 -24.39
N ALA A 245 11.58 -5.75 -24.30
CA ALA A 245 11.45 -6.92 -25.18
C ALA A 245 11.34 -6.57 -26.68
N GLN A 246 10.74 -5.43 -27.03
CA GLN A 246 10.55 -5.01 -28.43
C GLN A 246 11.83 -4.39 -29.04
N ALA A 247 12.72 -3.86 -28.20
CA ALA A 247 13.98 -3.23 -28.65
C ALA A 247 15.19 -4.20 -28.64
N CYS A 248 15.18 -5.23 -27.79
CA CYS A 248 16.28 -6.19 -27.68
C CYS A 248 16.23 -7.28 -28.75
N LYS A 249 17.11 -7.20 -29.75
CA LYS A 249 17.32 -8.27 -30.76
C LYS A 249 18.08 -9.51 -30.23
N SER A 250 18.67 -9.45 -29.04
CA SER A 250 19.41 -10.56 -28.42
C SER A 250 18.50 -11.38 -27.51
N LYS A 251 18.36 -12.68 -27.82
CA LYS A 251 17.46 -13.62 -27.14
C LYS A 251 17.81 -13.86 -25.66
N ASP A 252 19.09 -13.76 -25.30
CA ASP A 252 19.58 -14.15 -23.96
C ASP A 252 19.17 -13.21 -22.81
N LYS A 253 18.65 -12.01 -23.13
CA LYS A 253 18.32 -10.98 -22.12
C LYS A 253 16.89 -10.44 -22.19
N LEU A 254 15.97 -11.06 -22.93
CA LEU A 254 14.58 -10.59 -22.95
C LEU A 254 13.97 -10.59 -21.52
N ARG A 255 13.40 -9.44 -21.16
CA ARG A 255 12.51 -9.26 -20.02
C ARG A 255 11.10 -9.16 -20.59
N ILE A 256 10.37 -10.27 -20.48
CA ILE A 256 8.99 -10.42 -20.95
C ILE A 256 8.12 -9.36 -20.23
N PRO A 257 7.21 -8.67 -20.94
CA PRO A 257 6.24 -7.79 -20.31
C PRO A 257 5.34 -8.54 -19.31
N ALA A 258 5.09 -7.95 -18.16
CA ALA A 258 4.32 -8.56 -17.07
C ALA A 258 3.47 -7.54 -16.32
N TRP A 259 2.41 -8.03 -15.67
CA TRP A 259 1.57 -7.27 -14.74
C TRP A 259 2.14 -7.42 -13.34
N CYS A 260 3.27 -6.77 -13.10
CA CYS A 260 3.95 -6.81 -11.81
C CYS A 260 3.18 -6.04 -10.74
N ASP A 261 2.59 -4.89 -11.10
CA ASP A 261 1.90 -3.97 -10.20
C ASP A 261 0.42 -4.36 -10.04
N ARG A 262 0.00 -4.77 -8.84
CA ARG A 262 -1.32 -5.38 -8.57
C ARG A 262 -2.01 -4.83 -7.34
N ILE A 263 -3.35 -4.93 -7.33
CA ILE A 263 -4.22 -4.56 -6.21
C ILE A 263 -5.26 -5.67 -6.02
N LEU A 264 -5.09 -6.46 -4.95
CA LEU A 264 -6.03 -7.49 -4.51
C LEU A 264 -6.79 -7.02 -3.26
N TRP A 265 -7.92 -7.64 -2.95
CA TRP A 265 -8.63 -7.40 -1.69
C TRP A 265 -9.26 -8.66 -1.12
N LYS A 266 -9.71 -8.56 0.13
CA LYS A 266 -10.49 -9.57 0.84
C LYS A 266 -11.46 -8.86 1.78
N GLY A 267 -12.73 -9.26 1.77
CA GLY A 267 -13.77 -8.70 2.64
C GLY A 267 -15.00 -8.18 1.87
N GLU A 268 -16.18 -8.52 2.37
CA GLU A 268 -17.47 -8.35 1.67
C GLU A 268 -17.92 -6.89 1.51
N ALA A 269 -17.35 -5.95 2.28
CA ALA A 269 -17.74 -4.54 2.22
C ALA A 269 -17.00 -3.74 1.14
N LEU A 270 -15.95 -4.30 0.54
CA LEU A 270 -15.21 -3.73 -0.58
C LEU A 270 -15.86 -4.14 -1.91
N LYS A 271 -16.46 -3.18 -2.62
CA LYS A 271 -16.94 -3.37 -3.99
C LYS A 271 -16.08 -2.55 -4.94
N GLN A 272 -15.26 -3.21 -5.74
CA GLN A 272 -14.47 -2.54 -6.77
C GLN A 272 -15.39 -1.85 -7.80
N GLN A 273 -14.92 -0.76 -8.39
CA GLN A 273 -15.65 0.04 -9.38
C GLN A 273 -14.90 0.14 -10.70
N TRP A 274 -13.58 0.25 -10.64
CA TRP A 274 -12.69 0.26 -11.80
C TRP A 274 -11.28 -0.13 -11.36
N TYR A 275 -10.50 -0.65 -12.30
CA TYR A 275 -9.10 -1.06 -12.14
C TYR A 275 -8.35 -0.66 -13.41
N ILE A 276 -7.43 0.30 -13.29
CA ILE A 276 -6.82 0.98 -14.43
C ILE A 276 -5.31 1.16 -14.24
N ARG A 277 -4.63 1.36 -15.35
CA ARG A 277 -3.24 1.79 -15.44
C ARG A 277 -3.18 3.29 -15.77
N GLY A 278 -2.19 3.99 -15.25
CA GLY A 278 -1.85 5.36 -15.64
C GLY A 278 -0.63 5.39 -16.57
N GLU A 279 -0.57 6.37 -17.47
CA GLU A 279 0.40 6.42 -18.57
C GLU A 279 1.67 7.23 -18.26
N SER A 280 2.05 7.33 -16.98
CA SER A 280 3.27 8.03 -16.57
C SER A 280 4.52 7.25 -17.00
N LYS A 281 5.41 7.91 -17.76
CA LYS A 281 6.66 7.32 -18.30
C LYS A 281 7.88 7.50 -17.38
N PHE A 282 7.65 8.02 -16.16
CA PHE A 282 8.71 8.41 -15.23
C PHE A 282 9.59 7.21 -14.80
N SER A 283 9.04 6.01 -14.67
CA SER A 283 9.79 4.76 -14.45
C SER A 283 9.59 3.76 -15.59
N ASP A 284 10.30 2.64 -15.52
CA ASP A 284 10.09 1.46 -16.38
C ASP A 284 8.86 0.63 -15.98
N HIS A 285 8.12 1.08 -14.96
CA HIS A 285 6.79 0.63 -14.60
C HIS A 285 5.73 1.71 -14.92
N ARG A 286 4.50 1.27 -15.17
CA ARG A 286 3.32 2.15 -15.23
C ARG A 286 2.56 2.09 -13.90
N PRO A 287 2.13 3.24 -13.34
CA PRO A 287 1.32 3.24 -12.11
C PRO A 287 -0.02 2.53 -12.31
N VAL A 288 -0.52 1.86 -11.27
CA VAL A 288 -1.81 1.15 -11.27
C VAL A 288 -2.72 1.72 -10.19
N SER A 289 -4.03 1.75 -10.44
CA SER A 289 -5.02 2.18 -9.45
C SER A 289 -6.36 1.48 -9.56
N SER A 290 -7.02 1.39 -8.40
CA SER A 290 -8.33 0.79 -8.22
C SER A 290 -9.19 1.72 -7.35
N SER A 291 -10.49 1.79 -7.66
CA SER A 291 -11.48 2.45 -6.80
C SER A 291 -12.46 1.45 -6.22
N PHE A 292 -12.80 1.65 -4.95
CA PHE A 292 -13.75 0.84 -4.20
C PHE A 292 -14.86 1.71 -3.60
N VAL A 293 -16.09 1.22 -3.68
CA VAL A 293 -17.15 1.61 -2.76
C VAL A 293 -17.00 0.73 -1.52
N VAL A 294 -16.98 1.38 -0.34
CA VAL A 294 -16.87 0.69 0.95
C VAL A 294 -18.18 0.87 1.69
N ASN A 295 -18.88 -0.22 1.98
CA ASN A 295 -20.15 -0.19 2.71
C ASN A 295 -19.90 -0.05 4.22
N VAL A 296 -19.94 1.18 4.73
CA VAL A 296 -19.74 1.46 6.15
C VAL A 296 -21.04 1.27 6.94
N ARG A 297 -21.04 0.37 7.93
CA ARG A 297 -22.14 0.25 8.89
C ARG A 297 -22.09 1.44 9.86
N ALA A 298 -23.11 2.30 9.82
CA ALA A 298 -23.27 3.35 10.81
C ALA A 298 -23.58 2.75 12.20
N LYS A 299 -23.00 3.30 13.27
CA LYS A 299 -23.51 3.06 14.62
C LYS A 299 -24.66 4.02 14.88
N GLU A 300 -25.79 3.50 15.36
CA GLU A 300 -26.80 4.33 16.00
C GLU A 300 -26.18 5.01 17.21
N SER A 301 -26.22 6.34 17.22
CA SER A 301 -25.79 7.13 18.38
C SER A 301 -26.81 6.94 19.50
N ASN A 302 -26.49 6.09 20.47
CA ASN A 302 -27.23 5.99 21.72
C ASN A 302 -27.02 7.29 22.54
N VAL A 303 -27.77 8.34 22.19
CA VAL A 303 -27.81 9.62 22.91
C VAL A 303 -28.54 9.40 24.24
N LYS A 304 -27.85 8.77 25.19
CA LYS A 304 -28.27 8.74 26.60
C LYS A 304 -28.23 10.16 27.13
N LYS A 305 -29.39 10.84 27.13
CA LYS A 305 -29.61 12.14 27.79
C LYS A 305 -29.12 12.03 29.24
N LYS A 306 -27.92 12.56 29.51
CA LYS A 306 -27.31 12.51 30.84
C LYS A 306 -27.96 13.58 31.72
N LEU A 307 -29.07 13.20 32.36
CA LEU A 307 -29.76 14.06 33.32
C LEU A 307 -28.80 14.38 34.46
N VAL A 308 -28.45 15.66 34.60
CA VAL A 308 -27.59 16.12 35.70
C VAL A 308 -28.38 16.03 37.00
N LYS A 309 -27.92 15.19 37.93
CA LYS A 309 -28.25 15.31 39.35
C LYS A 309 -26.96 15.53 40.14
N SER A 310 -26.85 16.72 40.70
CA SER A 310 -25.83 17.10 41.65
C SER A 310 -26.17 16.57 43.04
N SER A 311 -25.26 15.85 43.67
CA SER A 311 -25.18 15.81 45.14
C SER A 311 -23.74 15.58 45.60
N SER A 312 -23.37 16.35 46.62
CA SER A 312 -22.05 16.41 47.25
C SER A 312 -21.91 15.42 48.39
N SER A 313 -20.71 14.86 48.61
CA SER A 313 -20.11 14.73 49.96
C SER A 313 -18.65 14.27 49.91
N CYS A 314 -17.83 14.73 50.84
CA CYS A 314 -16.42 14.35 50.99
C CYS A 314 -16.23 13.13 51.90
N ARG A 315 -15.14 12.37 51.71
CA ARG A 315 -14.16 11.99 52.77
C ARG A 315 -12.93 11.24 52.22
N LYS A 316 -11.80 11.44 52.90
CA LYS A 316 -10.51 10.69 52.90
C LYS A 316 -10.32 10.16 54.36
N PRO A 317 -9.34 9.29 54.77
CA PRO A 317 -7.95 9.24 54.26
C PRO A 317 -7.12 7.92 54.33
N SER A 318 -5.90 8.00 53.76
CA SER A 318 -4.69 7.19 54.08
C SER A 318 -4.63 5.72 53.58
N SER A 319 -3.46 5.07 53.39
CA SER A 319 -2.07 5.44 53.78
C SER A 319 -0.98 4.81 52.86
N ARG A 320 0.23 5.43 52.81
CA ARG A 320 1.63 4.96 52.56
C ARG A 320 1.88 3.74 51.63
N PHE A 321 2.87 3.69 50.72
CA PHE A 321 4.32 3.88 50.94
C PHE A 321 5.09 4.16 49.61
N CYS A 322 6.39 4.49 49.71
CA CYS A 322 7.36 4.67 48.62
C CYS A 322 8.74 4.14 49.10
N PRO A 323 9.68 3.72 48.21
CA PRO A 323 10.62 4.71 47.65
C PRO A 323 11.14 4.46 46.20
N THR A 324 11.87 5.47 45.72
CA THR A 324 12.61 5.63 44.45
C THR A 324 13.83 4.67 44.31
N LYS A 325 14.58 4.52 43.20
CA LYS A 325 15.30 5.57 42.42
C LYS A 325 16.09 5.00 41.20
N SER A 326 16.25 5.84 40.14
CA SER A 326 17.39 6.00 39.19
C SER A 326 18.08 4.85 38.39
N SER A 327 18.29 5.17 37.10
CA SER A 327 19.21 4.68 36.03
C SER A 327 20.74 4.72 36.38
N PRO A 328 21.75 4.22 35.58
CA PRO A 328 21.80 4.23 34.09
C PRO A 328 22.56 3.12 33.28
N SER A 329 22.37 3.17 31.94
CA SER A 329 23.23 2.82 30.77
C SER A 329 24.29 1.68 30.78
N THR A 330 24.36 0.88 29.69
CA THR A 330 25.48 0.86 28.68
C THR A 330 25.28 -0.17 27.52
N ILE A 331 25.22 0.32 26.27
CA ILE A 331 25.83 -0.12 24.97
C ILE A 331 26.66 -1.44 24.97
N LEU A 332 26.80 -2.34 23.97
CA LEU A 332 26.28 -2.69 22.60
C LEU A 332 26.90 -4.11 22.26
N PRO A 333 26.89 -4.73 21.04
CA PRO A 333 26.11 -4.53 19.79
C PRO A 333 25.38 -5.81 19.27
N GLY A 334 24.47 -5.64 18.30
CA GLY A 334 23.90 -6.75 17.52
C GLY A 334 23.26 -6.26 16.22
N VAL A 335 23.96 -6.40 15.08
CA VAL A 335 23.53 -5.83 13.80
C VAL A 335 22.43 -6.67 13.15
N ALA A 336 21.23 -6.10 13.01
CA ALA A 336 20.16 -6.64 12.16
C ALA A 336 19.72 -5.57 11.16
N LYS A 337 19.69 -5.93 9.87
CA LYS A 337 19.40 -5.02 8.74
C LYS A 337 18.02 -5.37 8.19
N ILE A 338 17.14 -4.37 8.07
CA ILE A 338 15.70 -4.58 7.87
C ILE A 338 15.23 -3.96 6.55
N GLN A 339 14.63 -4.79 5.71
CA GLN A 339 13.77 -4.40 4.60
C GLN A 339 12.34 -4.82 4.98
N ALA A 340 11.63 -3.94 5.67
CA ALA A 340 10.24 -4.07 6.07
C ALA A 340 9.24 -4.13 4.90
N GLU A 341 7.95 -4.19 5.23
CA GLU A 341 6.79 -4.18 4.34
C GLU A 341 5.66 -3.47 5.08
N GLU A 342 5.03 -2.48 4.46
CA GLU A 342 4.19 -1.51 5.18
C GLU A 342 2.71 -1.88 5.17
N LEU A 343 2.09 -1.70 6.34
CA LEU A 343 0.69 -1.95 6.55
C LEU A 343 0.05 -0.80 7.30
N LEU A 344 -0.96 -0.16 6.70
CA LEU A 344 -1.86 0.72 7.43
C LEU A 344 -3.16 0.02 7.82
N VAL A 345 -3.57 0.19 9.08
CA VAL A 345 -4.90 -0.15 9.56
C VAL A 345 -5.71 1.09 9.89
N ILE A 346 -6.97 1.13 9.45
CA ILE A 346 -8.02 2.03 9.95
C ILE A 346 -9.10 1.21 10.66
N PRO A 347 -9.07 1.07 12.01
CA PRO A 347 -10.19 0.54 12.78
C PRO A 347 -11.11 1.67 13.25
N ALA A 348 -12.15 1.95 12.46
CA ALA A 348 -13.23 2.82 12.89
C ALA A 348 -13.87 2.28 14.19
N THR A 349 -14.12 3.16 15.15
CA THR A 349 -14.92 2.89 16.35
C THR A 349 -16.40 2.63 15.99
N ALA A 350 -16.78 2.88 14.73
CA ALA A 350 -18.09 2.67 14.13
C ALA A 350 -17.97 2.41 12.61
N GLY A 351 -17.45 1.26 12.19
CA GLY A 351 -17.38 0.90 10.77
C GLY A 351 -16.48 -0.31 10.47
N PRO A 352 -16.45 -0.78 9.21
CA PRO A 352 -15.59 -1.89 8.79
C PRO A 352 -14.12 -1.48 8.92
N ARG A 353 -13.31 -2.38 9.47
CA ARG A 353 -11.88 -2.17 9.69
C ARG A 353 -11.12 -2.48 8.40
N LEU A 354 -10.30 -1.54 7.97
CA LEU A 354 -9.50 -1.64 6.74
C LEU A 354 -8.03 -1.90 7.08
N SER A 355 -7.40 -2.87 6.41
CA SER A 355 -5.96 -3.14 6.42
C SER A 355 -5.37 -3.00 5.01
N PHE A 356 -4.24 -2.32 4.84
CA PHE A 356 -3.58 -2.04 3.56
C PHE A 356 -2.16 -2.64 3.51
N CYS A 357 -2.02 -3.91 3.10
CA CYS A 357 -0.74 -4.63 3.07
C CYS A 357 0.06 -4.35 1.79
N ARG A 358 1.39 -4.38 1.86
CA ARG A 358 2.26 -4.12 0.71
C ARG A 358 3.64 -4.83 0.78
N PRO A 359 3.99 -5.69 -0.20
CA PRO A 359 5.25 -6.44 -0.22
C PRO A 359 6.38 -5.73 -1.00
N VAL A 360 7.58 -6.34 -1.01
CA VAL A 360 8.74 -5.98 -1.85
C VAL A 360 9.38 -7.18 -2.51
N HIS A 361 10.09 -6.94 -3.61
CA HIS A 361 11.02 -7.86 -4.25
C HIS A 361 12.38 -7.20 -4.53
#